data_AF-A0A423NE50-F1
#
_entry.id   AF-A0A423NE50-F1
#
_cell.length_a   1.000
_cell.length_b   1.000
_cell.length_c   1.000
_cell.angle_alpha   90.00
_cell.angle_beta   90.00
_cell.angle_gamma   90.00
#
_symmetry.space_group_name_H-M   'P 1'
#
loop_
_entity.id
_entity.type
_entity.pdbx_description
1 polymer ?
#
loop_
_entity_poly.entity_id
_entity_poly.type
_entity_poly.pdbx_seq_one_letter_code
_entity_poly.pdbx_strand_id
1 'polypeptide(L)'
;MARINIRELPDHIHKAISDSAERNNRSTEGEVRSILQSYVSSLEVKPAPIETLRQSWQKGVGNRLDQLFACVRKDQVFGFGDRQSLVGIARTIGEDTPAHLLDCMEGIASPSFEMLDRVVAWSGGSYEWLVSGLGTVFPVENLGNDYHDFFLHDRKSKHITFHLLRVCGGRCEGMLLCFRHDSVKQTYASGYMYANFNLKGGMGSGGHHKLSQFIRFLKTQCGDRAFKAYNYEETEVNTEQGTHHPVYYIRAASTANWLRMLFDGQDPDDWLEGYRSAWKEIAELPFGNGETE
;
A
#
# COMPACT_ATOMS: atom_id res chain seq x y z
N MET A 1 12.30 -60.13 -10.44
CA MET A 1 12.80 -59.19 -11.48
C MET A 1 11.84 -59.22 -12.64
N ALA A 2 11.38 -58.05 -13.10
CA ALA A 2 10.61 -57.97 -14.34
C ALA A 2 11.52 -58.22 -15.55
N ARG A 3 11.01 -58.88 -16.59
CA ARG A 3 11.78 -59.22 -17.78
C ARG A 3 11.10 -58.58 -18.98
N ILE A 4 11.83 -57.75 -19.71
CA ILE A 4 11.37 -57.14 -20.95
C ILE A 4 11.98 -57.94 -22.10
N ASN A 5 11.15 -58.37 -23.04
CA ASN A 5 11.59 -59.01 -24.27
C ASN A 5 11.13 -58.14 -25.44
N ILE A 6 12.08 -57.65 -26.24
CA ILE A 6 11.80 -56.77 -27.37
C ILE A 6 11.82 -57.61 -28.63
N ARG A 7 10.68 -57.74 -29.29
CA ARG A 7 10.59 -58.36 -30.62
C ARG A 7 10.78 -57.28 -31.68
N GLU A 8 11.54 -57.60 -32.73
CA GLU A 8 11.75 -56.73 -33.89
C GLU A 8 12.34 -55.35 -33.53
N LEU A 9 13.40 -55.33 -32.71
CA LEU A 9 14.15 -54.10 -32.46
C LEU A 9 14.80 -53.63 -33.78
N PRO A 10 14.54 -52.39 -34.26
CA PRO A 10 15.12 -51.93 -35.51
C PRO A 10 16.65 -51.98 -35.50
N ASP A 11 17.26 -52.46 -36.59
CA ASP A 11 18.71 -52.69 -36.67
C ASP A 11 19.54 -51.44 -36.37
N HIS A 12 19.08 -50.28 -36.80
CA HIS A 12 19.77 -49.01 -36.54
C HIS A 12 19.79 -48.65 -35.05
N ILE A 13 18.74 -49.00 -34.29
CA ILE A 13 18.67 -48.80 -32.84
C ILE A 13 19.58 -49.80 -32.13
N HIS A 14 19.54 -51.08 -32.54
CA HIS A 14 20.44 -52.10 -32.00
C HIS A 14 21.91 -51.74 -32.20
N LYS A 15 22.26 -51.25 -33.39
CA LYS A 15 23.61 -50.79 -33.72
C LYS A 15 24.03 -49.60 -32.87
N ALA A 16 23.19 -48.58 -32.75
CA ALA A 16 23.49 -47.41 -31.91
C ALA A 16 23.71 -47.77 -30.44
N ILE A 17 22.92 -48.70 -29.89
CA ILE A 17 23.09 -49.20 -28.51
C ILE A 17 24.39 -50.00 -28.37
N SER A 18 24.73 -50.82 -29.36
CA SER A 18 25.97 -51.62 -29.34
C SER A 18 27.22 -50.73 -29.40
N ASP A 19 27.21 -49.71 -30.28
CA ASP A 19 28.29 -48.72 -30.37
C ASP A 19 28.42 -47.92 -29.05
N SER A 20 27.29 -47.59 -28.41
CA SER A 20 27.28 -46.93 -27.09
C SER A 20 27.84 -47.84 -25.99
N ALA A 21 27.45 -49.12 -25.99
CA ALA A 21 27.91 -50.11 -25.02
C ALA A 21 29.42 -50.32 -25.10
N GLU A 22 29.98 -50.38 -26.32
CA GLU A 22 31.43 -50.48 -26.55
C GLU A 22 32.16 -49.25 -26.03
N ARG A 23 31.67 -48.03 -26.33
CA ARG A 23 32.25 -46.78 -25.82
C ARG A 23 32.23 -46.68 -24.29
N ASN A 24 31.20 -47.24 -23.66
CA ASN A 24 31.01 -47.20 -22.21
C ASN A 24 31.58 -48.44 -21.48
N ASN A 25 32.28 -49.35 -22.19
CA ASN A 25 32.82 -50.61 -21.66
C ASN A 25 31.76 -51.45 -20.90
N ARG A 26 30.58 -51.60 -21.50
CA ARG A 26 29.46 -52.38 -20.95
C ARG A 26 28.97 -53.41 -21.95
N SER A 27 28.25 -54.43 -21.48
CA SER A 27 27.48 -55.29 -22.38
C SER A 27 26.30 -54.49 -22.97
N THR A 28 25.83 -54.87 -24.16
CA THR A 28 24.65 -54.27 -24.79
C THR A 28 23.43 -54.31 -23.86
N GLU A 29 23.22 -55.42 -23.14
CA GLU A 29 22.17 -55.53 -22.13
C GLU A 29 22.37 -54.56 -20.95
N GLY A 30 23.61 -54.42 -20.48
CA GLY A 30 23.97 -53.48 -19.41
C GLY A 30 23.73 -52.02 -19.81
N GLU A 31 24.01 -51.68 -21.06
CA GLU A 31 23.77 -50.35 -21.61
C GLU A 31 22.28 -50.06 -21.79
N VAL A 32 21.49 -51.03 -22.31
CA VAL A 32 20.03 -50.92 -22.36
C VAL A 32 19.45 -50.67 -20.96
N ARG A 33 19.93 -51.39 -19.95
CA ARG A 33 19.51 -51.18 -18.56
C ARG A 33 19.85 -49.77 -18.07
N SER A 34 21.04 -49.26 -18.39
CA SER A 34 21.46 -47.90 -18.03
C SER A 34 20.61 -46.83 -18.73
N ILE A 35 20.33 -46.98 -20.02
CA ILE A 35 19.49 -46.05 -20.80
C ILE A 35 18.07 -46.05 -20.27
N LEU A 36 17.48 -47.22 -20.04
CA LEU A 36 16.14 -47.35 -19.48
C LEU A 36 16.06 -46.75 -18.07
N GLN A 37 17.07 -46.97 -17.23
CA GLN A 37 17.11 -46.38 -15.90
C GLN A 37 17.20 -44.85 -15.97
N SER A 38 18.05 -44.31 -16.83
CA SER A 38 18.14 -42.85 -17.05
C SER A 38 16.86 -42.26 -17.62
N TYR A 39 16.20 -42.97 -18.54
CA TYR A 39 14.93 -42.55 -19.12
C TYR A 39 13.82 -42.56 -18.07
N VAL A 40 13.70 -43.64 -17.29
CA VAL A 40 12.73 -43.72 -16.19
C VAL A 40 12.98 -42.63 -15.15
N SER A 41 14.23 -42.39 -14.74
CA SER A 41 14.57 -41.27 -13.85
C SER A 41 14.29 -39.89 -14.44
N SER A 42 14.21 -39.76 -15.77
CA SER A 42 13.77 -38.53 -16.44
C SER A 42 12.25 -38.38 -16.52
N LEU A 43 11.51 -39.50 -16.50
CA LEU A 43 10.05 -39.54 -16.44
C LEU A 43 9.52 -39.38 -15.02
N GLU A 44 10.32 -39.74 -14.01
CA GLU A 44 10.04 -39.43 -12.62
C GLU A 44 10.02 -37.90 -12.46
N VAL A 45 8.81 -37.35 -12.34
CA VAL A 45 8.60 -35.94 -12.02
C VAL A 45 9.36 -35.67 -10.72
N LYS A 46 10.51 -35.01 -10.81
CA LYS A 46 11.20 -34.50 -9.63
C LYS A 46 10.15 -33.65 -8.89
N PRO A 47 9.78 -34.00 -7.65
CA PRO A 47 8.82 -33.20 -6.92
C PRO A 47 9.36 -31.77 -6.91
N ALA A 48 8.51 -30.81 -7.28
CA ALA A 48 8.87 -29.40 -7.18
C ALA A 48 9.47 -29.20 -5.78
N PRO A 49 10.65 -28.54 -5.65
CA PRO A 49 11.25 -28.33 -4.35
C PRO A 49 10.19 -27.76 -3.41
N ILE A 50 9.94 -28.45 -2.29
CA ILE A 50 8.96 -27.96 -1.31
C ILE A 50 9.52 -26.64 -0.79
N GLU A 51 8.89 -25.55 -1.20
CA GLU A 51 9.30 -24.22 -0.77
C GLU A 51 9.13 -24.14 0.74
N THR A 52 10.23 -23.82 1.43
CA THR A 52 10.17 -23.62 2.88
C THR A 52 9.36 -22.37 3.20
N LEU A 53 8.74 -22.33 4.38
CA LEU A 53 8.04 -21.13 4.86
C LEU A 53 8.93 -19.87 4.77
N ARG A 54 10.23 -20.02 5.05
CA ARG A 54 11.22 -18.95 4.91
C ARG A 54 11.32 -18.45 3.48
N GLN A 55 11.48 -19.34 2.50
CA GLN A 55 11.60 -18.98 1.08
C GLN A 55 10.32 -18.31 0.56
N SER A 56 9.17 -18.85 0.92
CA SER A 56 7.87 -18.27 0.57
C SER A 56 7.72 -16.85 1.16
N TRP A 57 8.09 -16.68 2.43
CA TRP A 57 8.08 -15.38 3.09
C TRP A 57 9.07 -14.39 2.45
N GLN A 58 10.32 -14.81 2.18
CA GLN A 58 11.34 -13.97 1.53
C GLN A 58 10.88 -13.44 0.18
N LYS A 59 10.38 -14.33 -0.70
CA LYS A 59 9.82 -13.93 -2.00
C LYS A 59 8.60 -13.03 -1.85
N GLY A 60 7.73 -13.33 -0.88
CA GLY A 60 6.56 -12.50 -0.57
C GLY A 60 6.95 -11.08 -0.19
N VAL A 61 7.93 -10.91 0.69
CA VAL A 61 8.43 -9.59 1.09
C VAL A 61 9.14 -8.89 -0.08
N GLY A 62 9.97 -9.60 -0.84
CA GLY A 62 10.63 -9.05 -2.03
C GLY A 62 9.67 -8.48 -3.06
N ASN A 63 8.59 -9.23 -3.37
CA ASN A 63 7.52 -8.77 -4.27
C ASN A 63 6.81 -7.51 -3.73
N ARG A 64 6.57 -7.44 -2.42
CA ARG A 64 5.91 -6.28 -1.80
C ARG A 64 6.82 -5.06 -1.70
N LEU A 65 8.14 -5.25 -1.53
CA LEU A 65 9.11 -4.16 -1.66
C LEU A 65 9.06 -3.55 -3.08
N ASP A 66 9.05 -4.40 -4.11
CA ASP A 66 8.95 -3.93 -5.50
C ASP A 66 7.65 -3.14 -5.75
N GLN A 67 6.52 -3.67 -5.29
CA GLN A 67 5.22 -3.00 -5.37
C GLN A 67 5.22 -1.64 -4.65
N LEU A 68 5.73 -1.58 -3.41
CA LEU A 68 5.83 -0.33 -2.66
C LEU A 68 6.69 0.69 -3.40
N PHE A 69 7.85 0.29 -3.92
CA PHE A 69 8.72 1.19 -4.67
C PHE A 69 8.08 1.66 -5.97
N ALA A 70 7.32 0.81 -6.65
CA ALA A 70 6.54 1.19 -7.82
C ALA A 70 5.47 2.24 -7.46
N CYS A 71 4.72 2.05 -6.37
CA CYS A 71 3.74 3.02 -5.89
C CYS A 71 4.39 4.36 -5.53
N VAL A 72 5.46 4.35 -4.75
CA VAL A 72 6.21 5.55 -4.35
C VAL A 72 6.70 6.35 -5.57
N ARG A 73 7.17 5.66 -6.61
CA ARG A 73 7.57 6.30 -7.88
C ARG A 73 6.37 6.85 -8.64
N LYS A 74 5.30 6.06 -8.80
CA LYS A 74 4.05 6.45 -9.49
C LYS A 74 3.45 7.71 -8.84
N ASP A 75 3.41 7.73 -7.52
CA ASP A 75 2.84 8.82 -6.72
C ASP A 75 3.79 10.00 -6.55
N GLN A 76 5.02 9.87 -7.07
CA GLN A 76 6.06 10.89 -7.02
C GLN A 76 6.27 11.44 -5.60
N VAL A 77 6.29 10.55 -4.61
CA VAL A 77 6.43 10.88 -3.19
C VAL A 77 7.68 11.73 -2.96
N PHE A 78 8.76 11.39 -3.67
CA PHE A 78 10.03 12.11 -3.67
C PHE A 78 10.20 12.91 -4.98
N GLY A 79 10.87 14.06 -4.89
CA GLY A 79 10.98 15.03 -5.98
C GLY A 79 11.79 14.52 -7.18
N PHE A 80 11.70 15.24 -8.32
CA PHE A 80 12.56 14.97 -9.47
C PHE A 80 14.02 15.19 -9.10
N GLY A 81 14.81 14.10 -9.10
CA GLY A 81 16.23 14.11 -8.71
C GLY A 81 16.55 13.25 -7.48
N ASP A 82 15.53 12.90 -6.69
CA ASP A 82 15.69 11.86 -5.68
C ASP A 82 15.89 10.52 -6.37
N ARG A 83 16.90 9.77 -5.92
CA ARG A 83 17.42 8.61 -6.63
C ARG A 83 16.39 7.46 -6.64
N GLN A 84 15.51 7.46 -7.64
CA GLN A 84 14.42 6.49 -7.81
C GLN A 84 14.88 5.08 -8.25
N SER A 85 16.16 4.91 -8.56
CA SER A 85 16.74 3.59 -8.80
C SER A 85 16.88 2.79 -7.51
N LEU A 86 16.91 1.46 -7.58
CA LEU A 86 17.08 0.61 -6.39
C LEU A 86 18.39 0.92 -5.63
N VAL A 87 19.46 1.26 -6.35
CA VAL A 87 20.73 1.71 -5.75
C VAL A 87 20.55 3.04 -5.01
N GLY A 88 19.74 3.92 -5.59
CA GLY A 88 19.35 5.18 -4.98
C GLY A 88 18.59 4.98 -3.68
N ILE A 89 17.56 4.14 -3.73
CA ILE A 89 16.73 3.78 -2.58
C ILE A 89 17.61 3.15 -1.48
N ALA A 90 18.44 2.16 -1.81
CA ALA A 90 19.37 1.53 -0.86
C ALA A 90 20.23 2.57 -0.13
N ARG A 91 20.80 3.53 -0.87
CA ARG A 91 21.58 4.62 -0.25
C ARG A 91 20.73 5.55 0.61
N THR A 92 19.49 5.85 0.21
CA THR A 92 18.59 6.73 0.97
C THR A 92 18.12 6.09 2.27
N ILE A 93 17.80 4.79 2.25
CA ILE A 93 17.42 4.07 3.45
C ILE A 93 18.63 3.77 4.35
N GLY A 94 19.87 3.96 3.88
CA GLY A 94 21.08 3.83 4.68
C GLY A 94 21.77 2.48 4.61
N GLU A 95 21.58 1.72 3.53
CA GLU A 95 22.39 0.52 3.27
C GLU A 95 23.83 0.89 2.90
N ASP A 96 24.79 0.12 3.42
CA ASP A 96 26.22 0.26 3.05
C ASP A 96 26.46 -0.01 1.56
N THR A 97 25.72 -0.98 1.02
CA THR A 97 25.76 -1.36 -0.41
C THR A 97 24.36 -1.75 -0.89
N PRO A 98 24.04 -1.62 -2.19
CA PRO A 98 22.73 -2.03 -2.69
C PRO A 98 22.52 -3.55 -2.72
N ALA A 99 23.57 -4.36 -2.53
CA ALA A 99 23.52 -5.81 -2.73
C ALA A 99 22.45 -6.48 -1.86
N HIS A 100 22.39 -6.14 -0.56
CA HIS A 100 21.42 -6.78 0.33
C HIS A 100 19.96 -6.45 -0.03
N LEU A 101 19.67 -5.20 -0.40
CA LEU A 101 18.33 -4.83 -0.88
C LEU A 101 17.97 -5.59 -2.16
N LEU A 102 18.90 -5.69 -3.12
CA LEU A 102 18.68 -6.42 -4.37
C LEU A 102 18.43 -7.91 -4.12
N ASP A 103 19.25 -8.55 -3.29
CA ASP A 103 19.08 -9.96 -2.91
C ASP A 103 17.73 -10.19 -2.19
N CYS A 104 17.27 -9.23 -1.39
CA CYS A 104 15.95 -9.31 -0.75
C CYS A 104 14.81 -9.21 -1.76
N MET A 105 14.92 -8.30 -2.74
CA MET A 105 13.92 -8.14 -3.80
C MET A 105 13.84 -9.38 -4.70
N GLU A 106 14.97 -10.04 -4.95
CA GLU A 106 15.05 -11.29 -5.71
C GLU A 106 14.64 -12.53 -4.90
N GLY A 107 14.33 -12.37 -3.60
CA GLY A 107 13.96 -13.46 -2.70
C GLY A 107 15.13 -14.40 -2.36
N ILE A 108 16.37 -13.95 -2.57
CA ILE A 108 17.61 -14.67 -2.24
C ILE A 108 17.94 -14.48 -0.76
N ALA A 109 17.86 -13.24 -0.26
CA ALA A 109 18.14 -12.89 1.13
C ALA A 109 16.86 -12.56 1.91
N SER A 110 16.97 -12.60 3.24
CA SER A 110 15.93 -12.07 4.14
C SER A 110 16.25 -10.60 4.47
N PRO A 111 15.27 -9.68 4.40
CA PRO A 111 15.46 -8.35 4.95
C PRO A 111 15.48 -8.43 6.49
N SER A 112 16.26 -7.55 7.12
CA SER A 112 16.21 -7.37 8.57
C SER A 112 15.01 -6.50 8.94
N PHE A 113 14.50 -6.63 10.17
CA PHE A 113 13.42 -5.75 10.64
C PHE A 113 13.83 -4.28 10.63
N GLU A 114 15.06 -3.97 11.01
CA GLU A 114 15.60 -2.60 10.97
C GLU A 114 15.66 -2.02 9.54
N MET A 115 15.97 -2.84 8.54
CA MET A 115 15.89 -2.41 7.14
C MET A 115 14.46 -2.09 6.72
N LEU A 116 13.49 -2.91 7.12
CA LEU A 116 12.08 -2.67 6.83
C LEU A 116 11.56 -1.42 7.55
N ASP A 117 11.97 -1.18 8.79
CA ASP A 117 11.65 0.04 9.54
C ASP A 117 12.16 1.29 8.81
N ARG A 118 13.41 1.25 8.30
CA ARG A 118 13.97 2.35 7.49
C ARG A 118 13.23 2.54 6.17
N VAL A 119 12.83 1.46 5.50
CA VAL A 119 12.00 1.53 4.28
C VAL A 119 10.64 2.16 4.56
N VAL A 120 9.98 1.76 5.65
CA VAL A 120 8.68 2.32 6.07
C VAL A 120 8.82 3.79 6.44
N ALA A 121 9.83 4.15 7.23
CA ALA A 121 10.09 5.54 7.63
C ALA A 121 10.36 6.45 6.42
N TRP A 122 11.09 5.93 5.42
CA TRP A 122 11.32 6.66 4.17
C TRP A 122 10.02 6.79 3.36
N SER A 123 9.38 5.68 3.01
CA SER A 123 8.28 5.62 2.03
C SER A 123 6.89 6.04 2.55
N GLY A 124 6.67 5.99 3.87
CA GLY A 124 5.33 6.08 4.46
C GLY A 124 4.49 4.81 4.30
N GLY A 125 5.07 3.70 3.84
CA GLY A 125 4.38 2.42 3.64
C GLY A 125 3.99 1.69 4.94
N SER A 126 3.21 0.62 4.81
CA SER A 126 2.77 -0.19 5.95
C SER A 126 3.76 -1.32 6.26
N TYR A 127 4.27 -1.35 7.49
CA TYR A 127 5.13 -2.44 7.96
C TYR A 127 4.39 -3.80 7.96
N GLU A 128 3.16 -3.82 8.47
CA GLU A 128 2.34 -5.03 8.55
C GLU A 128 2.09 -5.62 7.16
N TRP A 129 1.72 -4.77 6.20
CA TRP A 129 1.53 -5.17 4.82
C TRP A 129 2.84 -5.68 4.22
N LEU A 130 3.96 -4.99 4.46
CA LEU A 130 5.25 -5.38 3.91
C LEU A 130 5.69 -6.77 4.40
N VAL A 131 5.51 -7.07 5.69
CA VAL A 131 5.94 -8.35 6.29
C VAL A 131 4.95 -9.49 6.02
N SER A 132 3.64 -9.22 6.07
CA SER A 132 2.60 -10.26 6.09
C SER A 132 1.66 -10.24 4.88
N GLY A 133 1.59 -9.14 4.14
CA GLY A 133 0.60 -8.90 3.09
C GLY A 133 -0.78 -8.50 3.60
N LEU A 134 -0.96 -8.32 4.92
CA LEU A 134 -2.22 -7.89 5.52
C LEU A 134 -2.36 -6.36 5.47
N GLY A 135 -3.57 -5.89 5.21
CA GLY A 135 -3.87 -4.46 5.10
C GLY A 135 -3.50 -3.88 3.72
N THR A 136 -3.14 -2.60 3.71
CA THR A 136 -2.91 -1.79 2.50
C THR A 136 -1.45 -1.36 2.38
N VAL A 137 -1.01 -1.02 1.15
CA VAL A 137 0.36 -0.55 0.87
C VAL A 137 0.72 0.65 1.74
N PHE A 138 -0.17 1.65 1.81
CA PHE A 138 -0.07 2.78 2.70
C PHE A 138 -1.09 2.63 3.84
N PRO A 139 -0.69 2.82 5.11
CA PRO A 139 -1.61 2.75 6.24
C PRO A 139 -2.71 3.80 6.11
N VAL A 140 -3.94 3.36 6.32
CA VAL A 140 -5.12 4.22 6.33
C VAL A 140 -6.12 3.72 7.36
N GLU A 141 -6.59 4.61 8.20
CA GLU A 141 -7.56 4.27 9.26
C GLU A 141 -8.96 4.81 8.94
N ASN A 142 -9.99 4.03 9.28
CA ASN A 142 -11.35 4.55 9.29
C ASN A 142 -11.53 5.35 10.58
N LEU A 143 -11.56 6.67 10.47
CA LEU A 143 -11.61 7.55 11.63
C LEU A 143 -12.96 7.50 12.35
N GLY A 144 -14.05 7.13 11.66
CA GLY A 144 -15.35 6.91 12.28
C GLY A 144 -15.73 7.99 13.32
N ASN A 145 -16.00 7.56 14.56
CA ASN A 145 -16.27 8.47 15.68
C ASN A 145 -15.00 8.80 16.50
N ASP A 146 -13.88 8.14 16.21
CA ASP A 146 -12.64 8.16 16.98
C ASP A 146 -11.59 9.10 16.35
N TYR A 147 -12.04 10.07 15.54
CA TYR A 147 -11.18 11.04 14.86
C TYR A 147 -10.39 11.97 15.81
N HIS A 148 -10.73 12.00 17.10
CA HIS A 148 -10.11 12.91 18.07
C HIS A 148 -8.59 12.69 18.15
N ASP A 149 -8.13 11.45 18.28
CA ASP A 149 -6.70 11.14 18.39
C ASP A 149 -5.92 11.55 17.14
N PHE A 150 -6.55 11.43 15.97
CA PHE A 150 -5.93 11.86 14.71
C PHE A 150 -5.67 13.37 14.67
N PHE A 151 -6.66 14.19 15.03
CA PHE A 151 -6.58 15.65 14.97
C PHE A 151 -5.92 16.30 16.19
N LEU A 152 -5.93 15.63 17.35
CA LEU A 152 -5.27 16.08 18.58
C LEU A 152 -3.82 15.60 18.71
N HIS A 153 -3.35 14.74 17.80
CA HIS A 153 -1.97 14.27 17.78
C HIS A 153 -0.97 15.41 17.82
N ASP A 154 -0.02 15.32 18.75
CA ASP A 154 1.04 16.30 18.97
C ASP A 154 0.49 17.75 18.95
N ARG A 155 -0.45 18.02 19.87
CA ARG A 155 -1.22 19.28 19.97
C ARG A 155 -0.36 20.54 19.93
N LYS A 156 0.85 20.47 20.47
CA LYS A 156 1.76 21.62 20.60
C LYS A 156 2.59 21.87 19.33
N SER A 157 2.63 20.93 18.39
CA SER A 157 3.41 21.08 17.17
C SER A 157 2.72 22.01 16.17
N LYS A 158 3.40 23.12 15.86
CA LYS A 158 3.01 24.06 14.80
C LYS A 158 3.45 23.61 13.40
N HIS A 159 4.17 22.50 13.31
CA HIS A 159 4.69 21.95 12.06
C HIS A 159 3.72 20.96 11.40
N ILE A 160 2.61 20.66 12.08
CA ILE A 160 1.57 19.76 11.59
C ILE A 160 0.54 20.54 10.79
N THR A 161 0.29 20.09 9.55
CA THR A 161 -0.81 20.57 8.72
C THR A 161 -1.77 19.43 8.43
N PHE A 162 -3.07 19.71 8.53
CA PHE A 162 -4.13 18.79 8.16
C PHE A 162 -4.66 19.14 6.77
N HIS A 163 -4.61 18.17 5.86
CA HIS A 163 -5.20 18.25 4.53
C HIS A 163 -6.49 17.44 4.54
N LEU A 164 -7.61 18.11 4.23
CA LEU A 164 -8.95 17.54 4.21
C LEU A 164 -9.45 17.56 2.76
N LEU A 165 -9.63 16.40 2.16
CA LEU A 165 -10.00 16.27 0.75
C LEU A 165 -11.36 15.61 0.66
N ARG A 166 -12.32 16.31 0.05
CA ARG A 166 -13.59 15.74 -0.35
C ARG A 166 -13.40 14.98 -1.67
N VAL A 167 -13.79 13.71 -1.71
CA VAL A 167 -13.87 12.95 -2.97
C VAL A 167 -15.13 13.37 -3.74
N CYS A 168 -14.94 13.79 -4.98
CA CYS A 168 -15.99 14.19 -5.91
C CYS A 168 -16.16 13.09 -6.98
N GLY A 169 -17.40 12.71 -7.26
CA GLY A 169 -17.72 11.66 -8.24
C GLY A 169 -17.44 10.24 -7.75
N GLY A 170 -17.74 9.27 -8.62
CA GLY A 170 -17.52 7.84 -8.35
C GLY A 170 -18.43 7.26 -7.25
N ARG A 171 -18.07 6.06 -6.78
CA ARG A 171 -18.83 5.35 -5.71
C ARG A 171 -18.61 5.92 -4.32
N CYS A 172 -17.52 6.65 -4.15
CA CYS A 172 -17.06 7.22 -2.88
C CYS A 172 -17.36 8.72 -2.79
N GLU A 173 -18.23 9.26 -3.64
CA GLU A 173 -18.61 10.68 -3.64
C GLU A 173 -19.06 11.14 -2.25
N GLY A 174 -18.44 12.22 -1.77
CA GLY A 174 -18.68 12.81 -0.45
C GLY A 174 -17.81 12.20 0.65
N MET A 175 -16.98 11.20 0.36
CA MET A 175 -15.96 10.73 1.31
C MET A 175 -14.97 11.83 1.64
N LEU A 176 -14.58 11.89 2.91
CA LEU A 176 -13.55 12.78 3.39
C LEU A 176 -12.26 11.98 3.61
N LEU A 177 -11.20 12.32 2.89
CA LEU A 177 -9.84 11.88 3.18
C LEU A 177 -9.17 12.91 4.09
N CYS A 178 -8.51 12.43 5.13
CA CYS A 178 -7.83 13.23 6.13
C CYS A 178 -6.35 12.86 6.14
N PHE A 179 -5.48 13.80 5.82
CA PHE A 179 -4.03 13.60 5.90
C PHE A 179 -3.41 14.54 6.92
N ARG A 180 -2.63 13.97 7.85
CA ARG A 180 -1.81 14.73 8.79
C ARG A 180 -0.38 14.72 8.29
N HIS A 181 0.17 15.89 7.99
CA HIS A 181 1.53 16.06 7.49
C HIS A 181 2.40 16.74 8.54
N ASP A 182 3.45 16.06 9.00
CA ASP A 182 4.50 16.64 9.84
C ASP A 182 5.63 17.15 8.94
N SER A 183 5.74 18.46 8.79
CA SER A 183 6.73 19.09 7.91
C SER A 183 8.17 18.99 8.40
N VAL A 184 8.41 18.68 9.68
CA VAL A 184 9.77 18.47 10.19
C VAL A 184 10.23 17.05 9.87
N LYS A 185 9.35 16.07 10.11
CA LYS A 185 9.65 14.65 9.85
C LYS A 185 9.44 14.25 8.40
N GLN A 186 8.75 15.07 7.60
CA GLN A 186 8.32 14.75 6.23
C GLN A 186 7.46 13.48 6.16
N THR A 187 6.67 13.22 7.21
CA THR A 187 5.83 12.02 7.33
C THR A 187 4.36 12.36 7.19
N TYR A 188 3.60 11.42 6.64
CA TYR A 188 2.14 11.50 6.53
C TYR A 188 1.46 10.40 7.36
N ALA A 189 0.31 10.73 7.94
CA ALA A 189 -0.66 9.76 8.44
C ALA A 189 -2.00 9.98 7.71
N SER A 190 -2.71 8.89 7.44
CA SER A 190 -3.92 8.91 6.61
C SER A 190 -5.10 8.34 7.36
N GLY A 191 -6.24 9.03 7.27
CA GLY A 191 -7.52 8.53 7.71
C GLY A 191 -8.62 8.89 6.71
N TYR A 192 -9.78 8.25 6.85
CA TYR A 192 -10.96 8.59 6.03
C TYR A 192 -12.25 8.53 6.85
N MET A 193 -13.27 9.23 6.35
CA MET A 193 -14.63 9.23 6.90
C MET A 193 -15.64 9.12 5.75
N TYR A 194 -16.54 8.15 5.86
CA TYR A 194 -17.63 7.93 4.90
C TYR A 194 -18.88 7.33 5.57
N ALA A 195 -18.70 6.38 6.50
CA ALA A 195 -19.84 5.73 7.16
C ALA A 195 -20.67 6.69 8.05
N ASN A 196 -20.04 7.72 8.61
CA ASN A 196 -20.67 8.61 9.58
C ASN A 196 -21.39 9.79 8.93
N PHE A 197 -20.81 10.36 7.88
CA PHE A 197 -21.39 11.43 7.08
C PHE A 197 -20.74 11.41 5.69
N ASN A 198 -21.45 11.97 4.72
CA ASN A 198 -20.96 12.19 3.36
C ASN A 198 -21.08 13.67 3.06
N LEU A 199 -20.01 14.28 2.56
CA LEU A 199 -19.99 15.69 2.15
C LEU A 199 -20.68 15.86 0.79
N LYS A 200 -21.99 15.63 0.72
CA LYS A 200 -22.81 15.85 -0.47
C LYS A 200 -24.29 16.06 -0.10
N GLY A 201 -25.07 16.54 -1.07
CA GLY A 201 -26.52 16.67 -0.94
C GLY A 201 -27.22 15.33 -0.68
N GLY A 202 -28.41 15.41 -0.08
CA GLY A 202 -29.23 14.23 0.26
C GLY A 202 -28.76 13.47 1.51
N MET A 203 -27.93 14.09 2.35
CA MET A 203 -27.51 13.52 3.62
C MET A 203 -28.69 13.37 4.60
N GLY A 204 -28.74 12.24 5.32
CA GLY A 204 -29.78 11.99 6.31
C GLY A 204 -29.52 12.70 7.64
N SER A 205 -30.54 12.81 8.49
CA SER A 205 -30.47 13.49 9.80
C SER A 205 -29.30 13.02 10.67
N GLY A 206 -29.05 11.71 10.73
CA GLY A 206 -27.92 11.13 11.47
C GLY A 206 -26.57 11.61 10.94
N GLY A 207 -26.41 11.69 9.61
CA GLY A 207 -25.20 12.19 8.97
C GLY A 207 -24.97 13.67 9.27
N HIS A 208 -26.01 14.51 9.19
CA HIS A 208 -25.90 15.92 9.55
C HIS A 208 -25.49 16.13 11.00
N HIS A 209 -26.04 15.34 11.92
CA HIS A 209 -25.67 15.43 13.34
C HIS A 209 -24.19 15.08 13.54
N LYS A 210 -23.69 14.02 12.89
CA LYS A 210 -22.28 13.61 12.95
C LYS A 210 -21.35 14.64 12.31
N LEU A 211 -21.73 15.19 11.16
CA LEU A 211 -20.99 16.27 10.52
C LEU A 211 -20.95 17.53 11.42
N SER A 212 -22.07 17.89 12.04
CA SER A 212 -22.14 19.03 12.97
C SER A 212 -21.20 18.83 14.16
N GLN A 213 -21.20 17.65 14.79
CA GLN A 213 -20.28 17.32 15.88
C GLN A 213 -18.81 17.44 15.44
N PHE A 214 -18.48 16.89 14.27
CA PHE A 214 -17.14 16.94 13.71
C PHE A 214 -16.67 18.38 13.44
N ILE A 215 -17.49 19.20 12.78
CA ILE A 215 -17.15 20.60 12.49
C ILE A 215 -17.04 21.43 13.77
N ARG A 216 -17.92 21.21 14.76
CA ARG A 216 -17.80 21.86 16.08
C ARG A 216 -16.48 21.50 16.74
N PHE A 217 -16.12 20.21 16.76
CA PHE A 217 -14.83 19.75 17.29
C PHE A 217 -13.64 20.41 16.58
N LEU A 218 -13.61 20.42 15.25
CA LEU A 218 -12.51 21.06 14.50
C LEU A 218 -12.42 22.55 14.83
N LYS A 219 -13.56 23.25 14.93
CA LYS A 219 -13.59 24.69 15.20
C LYS A 219 -13.16 25.02 16.63
N THR A 220 -13.73 24.34 17.63
CA THR A 220 -13.55 24.70 19.05
C THR A 220 -12.35 24.03 19.70
N GLN A 221 -12.00 22.80 19.31
CA GLN A 221 -10.88 22.08 19.93
C GLN A 221 -9.63 22.08 19.08
N CYS A 222 -9.74 22.32 17.78
CA CYS A 222 -8.61 22.36 16.84
C CYS A 222 -8.46 23.72 16.14
N GLY A 223 -9.10 24.79 16.64
CA GLY A 223 -9.15 26.09 15.96
C GLY A 223 -7.80 26.78 15.75
N ASP A 224 -6.78 26.38 16.52
CA ASP A 224 -5.39 26.83 16.43
C ASP A 224 -4.55 26.02 15.41
N ARG A 225 -5.11 24.95 14.84
CA ARG A 225 -4.43 24.04 13.91
C ARG A 225 -4.53 24.54 12.47
N ALA A 226 -3.53 24.18 11.66
CA ALA A 226 -3.51 24.49 10.24
C ALA A 226 -4.33 23.47 9.44
N PHE A 227 -5.47 23.90 8.89
CA PHE A 227 -6.30 23.10 7.98
C PHE A 227 -6.23 23.63 6.55
N LYS A 228 -6.18 22.71 5.59
CA LYS A 228 -6.34 22.99 4.16
C LYS A 228 -7.42 22.08 3.59
N ALA A 229 -8.40 22.67 2.92
CA ALA A 229 -9.52 21.94 2.32
C ALA A 229 -9.37 21.85 0.80
N TYR A 230 -9.76 20.72 0.23
CA TYR A 230 -9.65 20.43 -1.18
C TYR A 230 -10.85 19.64 -1.70
N ASN A 231 -11.02 19.65 -3.02
CA ASN A 231 -11.85 18.73 -3.78
C ASN A 231 -10.94 17.86 -4.64
N TYR A 232 -11.05 16.55 -4.49
CA TYR A 232 -10.36 15.56 -5.31
C TYR A 232 -11.39 14.94 -6.25
N GLU A 233 -11.23 15.18 -7.56
CA GLU A 233 -12.05 14.53 -8.57
C GLU A 233 -11.56 13.10 -8.76
N GLU A 234 -12.47 12.15 -8.56
CA GLU A 234 -12.19 10.73 -8.75
C GLU A 234 -11.81 10.45 -10.21
N THR A 235 -10.55 10.08 -10.44
CA THR A 235 -10.04 9.75 -11.77
C THR A 235 -10.03 8.26 -12.06
N GLU A 236 -10.06 7.42 -11.01
CA GLU A 236 -10.07 5.96 -11.15
C GLU A 236 -11.49 5.41 -10.94
N VAL A 237 -11.75 4.16 -11.30
CA VAL A 237 -13.10 3.57 -11.16
C VAL A 237 -13.55 3.54 -9.69
N ASN A 238 -12.59 3.60 -8.74
CA ASN A 238 -12.82 3.73 -7.31
C ASN A 238 -11.55 4.17 -6.56
N THR A 239 -11.63 5.19 -5.70
CA THR A 239 -10.59 5.48 -4.69
C THR A 239 -10.57 4.35 -3.68
N GLU A 240 -9.71 3.36 -3.89
CA GLU A 240 -9.39 2.38 -2.88
C GLU A 240 -8.45 3.00 -1.84
N GLN A 241 -8.89 3.04 -0.58
CA GLN A 241 -8.09 3.67 0.48
C GLN A 241 -6.77 2.92 0.64
N GLY A 242 -5.66 3.66 0.77
CA GLY A 242 -4.34 3.08 1.05
C GLY A 242 -3.61 2.48 -0.17
N THR A 243 -4.15 2.62 -1.39
CA THR A 243 -3.44 2.26 -2.64
C THR A 243 -2.40 3.31 -3.05
N HIS A 244 -2.68 4.57 -2.74
CA HIS A 244 -1.85 5.72 -3.07
C HIS A 244 -1.36 6.46 -1.83
N HIS A 245 -0.17 7.02 -1.93
CA HIS A 245 0.41 7.90 -0.91
C HIS A 245 -0.37 9.22 -0.84
N PRO A 246 -0.53 9.86 0.34
CA PRO A 246 -1.26 11.13 0.50
C PRO A 246 -0.88 12.25 -0.49
N VAL A 247 0.41 12.31 -0.87
CA VAL A 247 0.93 13.28 -1.84
C VAL A 247 0.25 13.17 -3.21
N TYR A 248 -0.11 11.95 -3.64
CA TYR A 248 -0.82 11.73 -4.90
C TYR A 248 -2.14 12.53 -4.92
N TYR A 249 -2.97 12.30 -3.91
CA TYR A 249 -4.28 12.96 -3.80
C TYR A 249 -4.14 14.48 -3.65
N ILE A 250 -3.20 14.95 -2.83
CA ILE A 250 -2.99 16.39 -2.60
C ILE A 250 -2.55 17.10 -3.90
N ARG A 251 -1.74 16.45 -4.74
CA ARG A 251 -1.30 17.02 -6.03
C ARG A 251 -2.39 17.03 -7.08
N ALA A 252 -3.23 15.99 -7.09
CA ALA A 252 -4.34 15.88 -8.04
C ALA A 252 -5.56 16.74 -7.64
N ALA A 253 -5.67 17.13 -6.38
CA ALA A 253 -6.82 17.87 -5.87
C ALA A 253 -6.74 19.38 -6.13
N SER A 254 -7.92 20.00 -6.21
CA SER A 254 -8.10 21.45 -6.29
C SER A 254 -8.38 22.03 -4.91
N THR A 255 -7.86 23.23 -4.61
CA THR A 255 -8.15 23.92 -3.36
C THR A 255 -9.64 24.25 -3.25
N ALA A 256 -10.23 24.07 -2.08
CA ALA A 256 -11.64 24.33 -1.84
C ALA A 256 -11.86 25.15 -0.56
N ASN A 257 -13.01 25.81 -0.46
CA ASN A 257 -13.40 26.65 0.68
C ASN A 257 -14.51 26.03 1.54
N TRP A 258 -14.97 24.82 1.22
CA TRP A 258 -16.11 24.17 1.89
C TRP A 258 -15.95 24.10 3.41
N LEU A 259 -14.74 23.86 3.92
CA LEU A 259 -14.49 23.79 5.36
C LEU A 259 -14.71 25.16 6.03
N ARG A 260 -14.26 26.23 5.38
CA ARG A 260 -14.45 27.59 5.88
C ARG A 260 -15.93 27.95 5.89
N MET A 261 -16.66 27.61 4.83
CA MET A 261 -18.11 27.80 4.74
C MET A 261 -18.83 27.07 5.89
N LEU A 262 -18.49 25.82 6.17
CA LEU A 262 -19.05 25.07 7.29
C LEU A 262 -18.74 25.72 8.65
N PHE A 263 -17.52 26.24 8.85
CA PHE A 263 -17.19 27.00 10.07
C PHE A 263 -18.01 28.29 10.22
N ASP A 264 -18.43 28.89 9.11
CA ASP A 264 -19.28 30.08 9.09
C ASP A 264 -20.78 29.73 9.09
N GLY A 265 -21.13 28.45 9.29
CA GLY A 265 -22.52 27.97 9.31
C GLY A 265 -23.21 28.02 7.94
N GLN A 266 -22.43 28.12 6.86
CA GLN A 266 -22.92 28.19 5.48
C GLN A 266 -22.96 26.80 4.85
N ASP A 267 -23.87 26.63 3.89
CA ASP A 267 -24.04 25.41 3.11
C ASP A 267 -23.14 25.43 1.87
N PRO A 268 -22.14 24.54 1.73
CA PRO A 268 -21.19 24.60 0.62
C PRO A 268 -21.82 24.29 -0.75
N ASP A 269 -22.68 23.27 -0.82
CA ASP A 269 -23.20 22.71 -2.08
C ASP A 269 -24.44 21.82 -1.78
N ASP A 270 -25.42 22.42 -1.09
CA ASP A 270 -26.67 21.81 -0.64
C ASP A 270 -26.50 20.57 0.28
N TRP A 271 -25.37 20.50 0.98
CA TRP A 271 -25.07 19.45 1.96
C TRP A 271 -25.90 19.58 3.22
N LEU A 272 -26.45 20.77 3.49
CA LEU A 272 -27.19 21.13 4.71
C LEU A 272 -28.67 21.38 4.44
N GLU A 273 -29.17 21.00 3.26
CA GLU A 273 -30.57 21.18 2.88
C GLU A 273 -31.52 20.59 3.94
N GLY A 274 -32.50 21.38 4.39
CA GLY A 274 -33.41 21.00 5.47
C GLY A 274 -32.86 21.20 6.90
N TYR A 275 -31.57 21.46 7.07
CA TYR A 275 -30.92 21.61 8.39
C TYR A 275 -30.17 22.95 8.59
N ARG A 276 -30.20 23.87 7.63
CA ARG A 276 -29.48 25.16 7.66
C ARG A 276 -29.68 25.98 8.94
N SER A 277 -30.86 25.94 9.55
CA SER A 277 -31.14 26.65 10.80
C SER A 277 -30.28 26.15 11.97
N ALA A 278 -30.05 24.84 12.06
CA ALA A 278 -29.25 24.22 13.12
C ALA A 278 -27.75 24.53 13.01
N TRP A 279 -27.31 25.04 11.86
CA TRP A 279 -25.92 25.38 11.57
C TRP A 279 -25.56 26.84 11.93
N LYS A 280 -26.54 27.69 12.23
CA LYS A 280 -26.30 29.07 12.69
C LYS A 280 -25.46 29.12 13.96
N GLU A 281 -25.73 28.22 14.90
CA GLU A 281 -24.97 28.12 16.15
C GLU A 281 -23.48 27.83 15.92
N ILE A 282 -23.13 27.09 14.85
CA ILE A 282 -21.72 26.81 14.54
C ILE A 282 -20.99 28.09 14.19
N ALA A 283 -21.62 29.01 13.47
CA ALA A 283 -21.02 30.30 13.11
C ALA A 283 -20.64 31.11 14.36
N GLU A 284 -21.49 31.06 15.39
CA GLU A 284 -21.35 31.80 16.66
C GLU A 284 -20.26 31.22 17.58
N LEU A 285 -19.90 29.94 17.41
CA LEU A 285 -18.83 29.33 18.21
C LEU A 285 -17.48 30.02 17.93
N PRO A 286 -16.67 30.30 18.96
CA PRO A 286 -15.31 30.80 18.78
C PRO A 286 -14.39 29.69 18.23
N PHE A 287 -13.31 30.11 17.57
CA PHE A 287 -12.21 29.19 17.28
C PHE A 287 -11.43 28.91 18.57
N GLY A 288 -11.12 27.64 18.80
CA GLY A 288 -10.27 27.22 19.92
C GLY A 288 -8.88 27.84 19.85
N ASN A 289 -8.30 28.16 20.99
CA ASN A 289 -6.95 28.72 21.12
C ASN A 289 -5.87 27.66 21.37
N GLY A 290 -6.22 26.36 21.30
CA GLY A 290 -5.28 25.26 21.55
C GLY A 290 -5.11 24.88 23.01
N GLU A 291 -5.70 25.61 23.96
CA GLU A 291 -5.71 25.28 25.38
C GLU A 291 -6.90 24.37 25.68
N THR A 292 -6.68 23.27 26.40
CA THR A 292 -7.77 22.46 26.96
C THR A 292 -8.27 23.16 28.21
N GLU A 293 -9.58 23.37 28.34
CA GLU A 293 -10.21 23.52 29.67
C GLU A 293 -9.94 22.29 30.54
#